data_AF-I6YXC4-F1
#
_entry.id   AF-I6YXC4-F1
#
_cell.length_a   1.000
_cell.length_b   1.000
_cell.length_c   1.000
_cell.angle_alpha   90.00
_cell.angle_beta   90.00
_cell.angle_gamma   90.00
#
_symmetry.space_group_name_H-M   'P 1'
#
loop_
_entity.id
_entity.type
_entity.pdbx_description
1 polymer ?
#
loop_
_entity_poly.entity_id
_entity_poly.type
_entity_poly.pdbx_seq_one_letter_code
_entity_poly.pdbx_strand_id
1 'polypeptide(L)'
;MAEALRHQCTSCGGDLIFDSEAKLYKCPFCGVTYDYDVLESEDVLSSGLAALRNGEFSSAKEIFDKVLEKDPHNFRALRGRVMVKARMKTIRVFENENKVAAINYGNIHIEEEASAALPENKKYFDKLKKMFELGEKYQKAVREERTAKTYEADAVEVLEQVETTGTVPMIFEWIGRFEKNAAFVILGAIGLFFFGIFLGTEDDGLLNIIYPIIRAAPFVMLAGLILVCVKHYRDLHAEKAIVKDRTTELKRATNQKEIVWDEICKNYRQLRTIDPERGVLS
;
A
#
# COMPACT_ATOMS: atom_id res chain seq x y z
N MET A 1 -22.35 38.85 21.19
CA MET A 1 -21.57 39.73 22.09
C MET A 1 -20.12 39.31 21.93
N ALA A 2 -19.29 40.17 21.33
CA ALA A 2 -17.89 39.85 21.10
C ALA A 2 -17.15 39.96 22.44
N GLU A 3 -16.60 38.84 22.90
CA GLU A 3 -15.66 38.79 24.01
C GLU A 3 -14.46 39.67 23.63
N ALA A 4 -14.21 40.72 24.41
CA ALA A 4 -13.06 41.59 24.19
C ALA A 4 -11.80 40.75 24.41
N LEU A 5 -11.13 40.34 23.33
CA LEU A 5 -9.87 39.63 23.37
C LEU A 5 -8.87 40.47 24.19
N ARG A 6 -8.53 40.00 25.39
CA ARG A 6 -7.49 40.63 26.21
C ARG A 6 -6.15 40.07 25.75
N HIS A 7 -5.36 40.89 25.06
CA HIS A 7 -4.03 40.47 24.65
C HIS A 7 -3.04 40.66 25.80
N GLN A 8 -2.20 39.66 26.05
CA GLN A 8 -1.15 39.72 27.07
C GLN A 8 0.21 40.01 26.45
N CYS A 9 0.99 40.85 27.11
CA CYS A 9 2.34 41.17 26.68
C CYS A 9 3.26 39.95 26.82
N THR A 10 3.95 39.55 25.75
CA THR A 10 4.90 38.42 25.76
C THR A 10 6.13 38.69 26.63
N SER A 11 6.46 39.96 26.90
CA SER A 11 7.62 40.34 27.72
C SER A 11 7.36 40.31 29.22
N CYS A 12 6.14 40.57 29.68
CA CYS A 12 5.85 40.69 31.12
C CYS A 12 4.52 40.10 31.59
N GLY A 13 3.70 39.55 30.68
CA GLY A 13 2.40 38.97 30.99
C GLY A 13 1.29 39.98 31.33
N GLY A 14 1.58 41.28 31.29
CA GLY A 14 0.58 42.32 31.57
C GLY A 14 -0.41 42.53 30.42
N ASP A 15 -1.64 42.93 30.75
CA ASP A 15 -2.69 43.24 29.76
C ASP A 15 -2.27 44.42 28.88
N LEU A 16 -2.41 44.25 27.56
CA LEU A 16 -2.14 45.27 26.56
C LEU A 16 -3.34 46.22 26.40
N ILE A 17 -3.06 47.51 26.27
CA ILE A 17 -4.07 48.54 26.05
C ILE A 17 -4.00 48.98 24.58
N PHE A 18 -5.12 48.95 23.88
CA PHE A 18 -5.21 49.39 22.49
C PHE A 18 -5.23 50.92 22.41
N ASP A 19 -4.29 51.49 21.66
CA ASP A 19 -4.25 52.89 21.27
C ASP A 19 -4.88 53.03 19.87
N SER A 20 -6.09 53.56 19.81
CA SER A 20 -6.86 53.71 18.57
C SER A 20 -6.28 54.74 17.60
N GLU A 21 -5.51 55.71 18.11
CA GLU A 21 -4.90 56.75 17.26
C GLU A 21 -3.66 56.22 16.56
N ALA A 22 -2.84 55.46 17.30
CA ALA A 22 -1.62 54.87 16.76
C ALA A 22 -1.84 53.50 16.09
N LYS A 23 -2.99 52.84 16.30
CA LYS A 23 -3.23 51.43 15.94
C LYS A 23 -2.16 50.50 16.52
N LEU A 24 -1.76 50.75 17.76
CA LEU A 24 -0.76 49.97 18.47
C LEU A 24 -1.33 49.48 19.80
N TYR A 25 -0.92 48.28 20.20
CA TYR A 25 -1.09 47.81 21.57
C TYR A 25 0.08 48.27 22.42
N LYS A 26 -0.17 48.98 23.52
CA LYS A 26 0.85 49.45 24.45
C LYS A 26 0.75 48.67 25.77
N CYS A 27 1.87 48.15 26.25
CA CYS A 27 1.93 47.54 27.57
C CYS A 27 2.20 48.61 28.65
N PRO A 28 1.31 48.82 29.64
CA PRO A 28 1.52 49.81 30.70
C PRO A 28 2.63 49.41 31.70
N PHE A 29 3.00 48.12 31.73
CA PHE A 29 3.98 47.59 32.70
C PHE A 29 5.42 47.66 32.20
N CYS A 30 5.67 47.22 30.96
CA CYS A 30 7.04 47.18 30.40
C CYS A 30 7.28 48.20 29.28
N GLY A 31 6.24 48.91 28.82
CA GLY A 31 6.35 49.93 27.77
C GLY A 31 6.53 49.39 26.35
N VAL A 32 6.56 48.07 26.14
CA VAL A 32 6.63 47.46 24.80
C VAL A 32 5.36 47.78 24.03
N THR A 33 5.52 48.08 22.74
CA THR A 33 4.44 48.36 21.81
C THR A 33 4.37 47.29 20.72
N TYR A 34 3.17 46.83 20.39
CA TYR A 34 2.92 45.87 19.33
C TYR A 34 2.03 46.50 18.26
N ASP A 35 2.28 46.17 17.00
CA ASP A 35 1.41 46.56 15.91
C ASP A 35 0.09 45.77 16.00
N TYR A 36 -1.05 46.47 15.92
CA TYR A 36 -2.37 45.84 15.95
C TYR A 36 -2.55 44.81 14.84
N ASP A 37 -2.14 45.16 13.61
CA ASP A 37 -2.36 44.31 12.44
C ASP A 37 -1.55 43.00 12.55
N VAL A 38 -0.35 43.08 13.13
CA VAL A 38 0.52 41.91 13.36
C VAL A 38 -0.09 41.01 14.43
N LEU A 39 -0.50 41.56 15.57
CA LEU A 39 -1.05 40.76 16.68
C LEU A 39 -2.37 40.08 16.29
N GLU A 40 -3.26 40.80 15.60
CA GLU A 40 -4.49 40.22 15.05
C GLU A 40 -4.19 39.08 14.06
N SER A 41 -3.18 39.26 13.19
CA SER A 41 -2.80 38.20 12.24
C SER A 41 -2.25 36.94 12.92
N GLU A 42 -1.50 37.08 14.02
CA GLU A 42 -1.02 35.94 14.81
C GLU A 42 -2.15 35.19 15.50
N ASP A 43 -3.13 35.91 16.06
CA ASP A 43 -4.29 35.31 16.70
C ASP A 43 -5.17 34.56 15.69
N VAL A 44 -5.43 35.18 14.54
CA VAL A 44 -6.16 34.54 13.43
C VAL A 44 -5.42 33.28 12.96
N LEU A 45 -4.11 33.35 12.80
CA LEU A 45 -3.30 32.21 12.41
C LEU A 45 -3.34 31.08 13.45
N SER A 46 -3.28 31.42 14.75
CA SER A 46 -3.37 30.44 15.84
C SER A 46 -4.71 29.70 15.83
N SER A 47 -5.80 30.42 15.56
CA SER A 47 -7.14 29.85 15.38
C SER A 47 -7.20 28.90 14.18
N GLY A 48 -6.58 29.25 13.06
CA GLY A 48 -6.48 28.37 11.88
C GLY A 48 -5.71 27.08 12.16
N LEU A 49 -4.60 27.17 12.92
CA LEU A 49 -3.85 26.00 13.36
C LEU A 49 -4.65 25.14 14.34
N ALA A 50 -5.45 25.73 15.23
CA ALA A 50 -6.35 25.01 16.12
C ALA A 50 -7.43 24.26 15.34
N ALA A 51 -8.10 24.92 14.38
CA ALA A 51 -9.07 24.30 13.49
C ALA A 51 -8.45 23.12 12.72
N LEU A 52 -7.22 23.27 12.21
CA LEU A 52 -6.49 22.20 11.54
C LEU A 52 -6.25 20.99 12.46
N ARG A 53 -5.87 21.21 13.72
CA ARG A 53 -5.68 20.14 14.72
C ARG A 53 -7.01 19.41 15.04
N ASN A 54 -8.11 20.15 15.10
CA ASN A 54 -9.44 19.58 15.29
C ASN A 54 -9.89 18.76 14.06
N GLY A 55 -9.34 19.06 12.87
CA GLY A 55 -9.72 18.41 11.60
C GLY A 55 -10.82 19.17 10.86
N GLU A 56 -11.08 20.42 11.26
CA GLU A 56 -12.01 21.34 10.62
C GLU A 56 -11.33 21.97 9.40
N PHE A 57 -11.07 21.16 8.37
CA PHE A 57 -10.27 21.56 7.21
C PHE A 57 -10.88 22.73 6.43
N SER A 58 -12.21 22.81 6.34
CA SER A 58 -12.91 23.90 5.65
C SER A 58 -12.68 25.24 6.37
N SER A 59 -12.91 25.27 7.69
CA SER A 59 -12.69 26.45 8.53
C SER A 59 -11.21 26.86 8.52
N ALA A 60 -10.30 25.89 8.66
CA ALA A 60 -8.86 26.14 8.61
C ALA A 60 -8.43 26.75 7.26
N LYS A 61 -9.03 26.29 6.14
CA LYS A 61 -8.77 26.84 4.81
C LYS A 61 -9.08 28.33 4.75
N GLU A 62 -10.31 28.70 5.14
CA GLU A 62 -10.76 30.10 5.11
C GLU A 62 -9.90 31.00 5.98
N ILE A 63 -9.47 30.50 7.13
CA ILE A 63 -8.57 31.23 8.03
C ILE A 63 -7.19 31.41 7.39
N PHE A 64 -6.60 30.37 6.81
CA PHE A 64 -5.29 30.49 6.15
C PHE A 64 -5.35 31.39 4.91
N ASP A 65 -6.43 31.32 4.12
CA ASP A 65 -6.62 32.19 2.96
C ASP A 65 -6.69 33.67 3.40
N LYS A 66 -7.42 33.99 4.48
CA LYS A 66 -7.43 35.35 5.07
C LYS A 66 -6.06 35.83 5.54
N VAL A 67 -5.26 34.95 6.16
CA VAL A 67 -3.89 35.30 6.56
C VAL A 67 -3.03 35.59 5.34
N LEU A 68 -3.18 34.79 4.27
CA LEU A 68 -2.43 34.94 3.03
C LEU A 68 -2.87 36.15 2.18
N GLU A 69 -4.10 36.64 2.34
CA GLU A 69 -4.54 37.92 1.76
C GLU A 69 -3.78 39.11 2.36
N LYS A 70 -3.47 39.06 3.67
CA LYS A 70 -2.68 40.10 4.37
C LYS A 70 -1.17 39.91 4.15
N ASP A 71 -0.68 38.68 4.30
CA ASP A 71 0.72 38.31 4.14
C ASP A 71 0.87 37.08 3.22
N PRO A 72 1.04 37.28 1.90
CA PRO A 72 1.16 36.20 0.92
C PRO A 72 2.36 35.26 1.15
N HIS A 73 3.37 35.73 1.87
CA HIS A 73 4.62 35.02 2.09
C HIS A 73 4.66 34.28 3.45
N ASN A 74 3.55 34.32 4.20
CA ASN A 74 3.46 33.73 5.53
C ASN A 74 3.70 32.22 5.53
N PHE A 75 4.84 31.78 6.05
CA PHE A 75 5.25 30.38 6.03
C PHE A 75 4.21 29.44 6.68
N ARG A 76 3.68 29.82 7.86
CA ARG A 76 2.73 29.00 8.62
C ARG A 76 1.42 28.81 7.87
N ALA A 77 0.88 29.89 7.31
CA ALA A 77 -0.36 29.85 6.55
C ALA A 77 -0.18 29.06 5.24
N LEU A 78 0.93 29.27 4.51
CA LEU A 78 1.26 28.48 3.32
C LEU A 78 1.34 26.98 3.64
N ARG A 79 2.09 26.62 4.70
CA ARG A 79 2.20 25.21 5.15
C ARG A 79 0.85 24.66 5.60
N GLY A 80 0.08 25.44 6.34
CA GLY A 80 -1.27 25.09 6.80
C GLY A 80 -2.22 24.81 5.63
N ARG A 81 -2.18 25.64 4.59
CA ARG A 81 -2.99 25.46 3.37
C ARG A 81 -2.61 24.18 2.62
N VAL A 82 -1.33 23.85 2.52
CA VAL A 82 -0.87 22.56 1.96
C VAL A 82 -1.40 21.38 2.79
N MET A 83 -1.35 21.48 4.12
CA MET A 83 -1.89 20.44 5.01
C MET A 83 -3.40 20.27 4.86
N VAL A 84 -4.14 21.37 4.70
CA VAL A 84 -5.59 21.36 4.40
C VAL A 84 -5.87 20.66 3.07
N LYS A 85 -5.13 21.01 2.00
CA LYS A 85 -5.25 20.36 0.68
C LYS A 85 -5.05 18.85 0.78
N ALA A 86 -4.07 18.43 1.58
CA ALA A 86 -3.78 17.01 1.85
C ALA A 86 -4.67 16.35 2.91
N ARG A 87 -5.58 17.11 3.55
CA ARG A 87 -6.41 16.70 4.71
C ARG A 87 -5.60 16.10 5.85
N MET A 88 -4.45 16.70 6.14
CA MET A 88 -3.54 16.28 7.21
C MET A 88 -3.58 17.26 8.38
N LYS A 89 -3.59 16.74 9.60
CA LYS A 89 -3.53 17.57 10.83
C LYS A 89 -2.11 18.03 11.18
N THR A 90 -1.10 17.27 10.74
CA THR A 90 0.30 17.48 11.09
C THR A 90 1.22 16.88 10.03
N ILE A 91 2.43 17.42 9.90
CA ILE A 91 3.48 16.86 9.04
C ILE A 91 4.00 15.51 9.56
N ARG A 92 3.78 15.20 10.84
CA ARG A 92 4.18 13.93 11.47
C ARG A 92 3.45 12.71 10.93
N VAL A 93 2.50 12.91 10.01
CA VAL A 93 1.88 11.80 9.26
C VAL A 93 2.94 10.94 8.57
N PHE A 94 4.03 11.54 8.08
CA PHE A 94 5.15 10.82 7.45
C PHE A 94 6.01 9.98 8.42
N GLU A 95 5.73 9.99 9.73
CA GLU A 95 6.38 9.09 10.70
C GLU A 95 5.80 7.68 10.70
N ASN A 96 4.59 7.50 10.15
CA ASN A 96 3.86 6.24 10.26
C ASN A 96 3.30 5.77 8.91
N GLU A 97 3.65 4.54 8.55
CA GLU A 97 3.29 3.89 7.28
C GLU A 97 1.77 3.90 7.02
N ASN A 98 0.98 3.55 8.03
CA ASN A 98 -0.48 3.47 7.91
C ASN A 98 -1.10 4.85 7.66
N LYS A 99 -0.54 5.90 8.27
CA LYS A 99 -1.02 7.26 8.07
C LYS A 99 -0.65 7.78 6.68
N VAL A 100 0.53 7.43 6.17
CA VAL A 100 0.97 7.77 4.81
C VAL A 100 0.08 7.12 3.76
N ALA A 101 -0.31 5.85 3.95
CA ALA A 101 -1.22 5.15 3.05
C ALA A 101 -2.64 5.77 3.00
N ALA A 102 -3.07 6.41 4.10
CA ALA A 102 -4.39 7.01 4.26
C ALA A 102 -4.52 8.43 3.69
N ILE A 103 -3.42 9.08 3.29
CA ILE A 103 -3.47 10.42 2.68
C ILE A 103 -4.15 10.35 1.31
N ASN A 104 -4.91 11.39 0.98
CA ASN A 104 -5.44 11.61 -0.36
C ASN A 104 -4.45 12.43 -1.21
N TYR A 105 -3.60 11.75 -1.98
CA TYR A 105 -2.59 12.39 -2.83
C TYR A 105 -3.14 12.96 -4.16
N GLY A 106 -4.32 12.52 -4.59
CA GLY A 106 -4.78 12.69 -5.97
C GLY A 106 -4.99 14.15 -6.44
N ASN A 107 -5.02 15.13 -5.54
CA ASN A 107 -5.33 16.54 -5.84
C ASN A 107 -4.46 17.54 -5.07
N ILE A 108 -3.21 17.18 -4.75
CA ILE A 108 -2.32 18.08 -4.00
C ILE A 108 -1.44 18.85 -4.98
N HIS A 109 -1.81 20.11 -5.27
CA HIS A 109 -0.98 21.06 -6.02
C HIS A 109 -0.38 22.07 -5.05
N ILE A 110 0.95 22.14 -5.01
CA ILE A 110 1.76 22.90 -4.05
C ILE A 110 2.54 24.02 -4.75
N GLU A 111 2.47 24.09 -6.09
CA GLU A 111 3.22 25.03 -6.93
C GLU A 111 2.94 26.48 -6.55
N GLU A 112 1.68 26.79 -6.24
CA GLU A 112 1.25 28.11 -5.75
C GLU A 112 1.92 28.44 -4.41
N GLU A 113 1.90 27.53 -3.44
CA GLU A 113 2.52 27.77 -2.14
C GLU A 113 4.04 27.81 -2.19
N ALA A 114 4.65 26.98 -3.04
CA ALA A 114 6.09 26.95 -3.24
C ALA A 114 6.61 28.21 -3.94
N SER A 115 5.82 28.79 -4.86
CA SER A 115 6.16 30.06 -5.54
C SER A 115 5.91 31.28 -4.67
N ALA A 116 4.90 31.24 -3.80
CA ALA A 116 4.62 32.28 -2.81
C ALA A 116 5.60 32.25 -1.62
N ALA A 117 6.35 31.17 -1.40
CA ALA A 117 7.30 31.08 -0.31
C ALA A 117 8.52 32.01 -0.50
N LEU A 118 9.01 32.57 0.60
CA LEU A 118 10.30 33.27 0.62
C LEU A 118 11.45 32.37 0.13
N PRO A 119 12.53 32.93 -0.46
CA PRO A 119 13.65 32.15 -0.99
C PRO A 119 14.27 31.17 0.00
N GLU A 120 14.29 31.55 1.29
CA GLU A 120 14.80 30.72 2.39
C GLU A 120 13.94 29.48 2.62
N ASN A 121 12.62 29.62 2.48
CA ASN A 121 11.63 28.56 2.72
C ASN A 121 11.35 27.70 1.49
N LYS A 122 11.79 28.13 0.30
CA LYS A 122 11.57 27.40 -0.95
C LYS A 122 12.09 25.96 -0.89
N LYS A 123 13.26 25.76 -0.29
CA LYS A 123 13.86 24.42 -0.07
C LYS A 123 12.94 23.50 0.74
N TYR A 124 12.22 24.04 1.72
CA TYR A 124 11.25 23.27 2.52
C TYR A 124 10.07 22.83 1.67
N PHE A 125 9.47 23.74 0.89
CA PHE A 125 8.32 23.41 0.04
C PHE A 125 8.69 22.47 -1.13
N ASP A 126 9.87 22.62 -1.73
CA ASP A 126 10.38 21.68 -2.73
C ASP A 126 10.53 20.26 -2.15
N LYS A 127 11.06 20.17 -0.93
CA LYS A 127 11.20 18.90 -0.23
C LYS A 127 9.85 18.31 0.14
N LEU A 128 8.91 19.15 0.57
CA LEU A 128 7.54 18.76 0.89
C LEU A 128 6.81 18.24 -0.36
N LYS A 129 6.99 18.88 -1.52
CA LYS A 129 6.51 18.38 -2.81
C LYS A 129 7.04 16.98 -3.10
N LYS A 130 8.36 16.78 -2.98
CA LYS A 130 8.98 15.46 -3.12
C LYS A 130 8.38 14.43 -2.14
N MET A 131 8.04 14.82 -0.92
CA MET A 131 7.39 13.92 0.05
C MET A 131 6.02 13.45 -0.43
N PHE A 132 5.21 14.33 -1.03
CA PHE A 132 3.91 13.96 -1.58
C PHE A 132 4.04 13.07 -2.82
N GLU A 133 5.00 13.34 -3.71
CA GLU A 133 5.29 12.47 -4.87
C GLU A 133 5.70 11.06 -4.41
N LEU A 134 6.54 10.95 -3.38
CA LEU A 134 6.90 9.65 -2.79
C LEU A 134 5.71 8.97 -2.11
N GLY A 135 4.86 9.74 -1.43
CA GLY A 135 3.64 9.23 -0.81
C GLY A 135 2.64 8.66 -1.83
N GLU A 136 2.51 9.30 -3.00
CA GLU A 136 1.70 8.77 -4.11
C GLU A 136 2.27 7.45 -4.65
N LYS A 137 3.60 7.40 -4.89
CA LYS A 137 4.29 6.16 -5.28
C LYS A 137 4.09 5.05 -4.25
N TYR A 138 4.15 5.40 -2.97
CA TYR A 138 3.93 4.50 -1.86
C TYR A 138 2.50 3.94 -1.87
N GLN A 139 1.50 4.80 -2.04
CA GLN A 139 0.10 4.37 -2.13
C GLN A 139 -0.14 3.45 -3.32
N LYS A 140 0.52 3.70 -4.46
CA LYS A 140 0.47 2.80 -5.62
C LYS A 140 1.10 1.44 -5.30
N ALA A 141 2.29 1.42 -4.68
CA ALA A 141 2.96 0.17 -4.28
C ALA A 141 2.12 -0.64 -3.27
N VAL A 142 1.45 0.01 -2.32
CA VAL A 142 0.52 -0.65 -1.38
C VAL A 142 -0.67 -1.27 -2.11
N ARG A 143 -1.21 -0.61 -3.14
CA ARG A 143 -2.30 -1.18 -3.96
C ARG A 143 -1.83 -2.40 -4.74
N GLU A 144 -0.64 -2.32 -5.35
CA GLU A 144 -0.01 -3.41 -6.10
C GLU A 144 0.24 -4.63 -5.19
N GLU A 145 0.81 -4.42 -4.00
CA GLU A 145 1.00 -5.48 -3.00
C GLU A 145 -0.33 -6.12 -2.59
N ARG A 146 -1.36 -5.31 -2.33
CA ARG A 146 -2.69 -5.82 -1.97
C ARG A 146 -3.28 -6.69 -3.08
N THR A 147 -3.18 -6.25 -4.34
CA THR A 147 -3.64 -7.05 -5.48
C THR A 147 -2.86 -8.35 -5.64
N ALA A 148 -1.52 -8.29 -5.53
CA ALA A 148 -0.68 -9.47 -5.61
C ALA A 148 -0.99 -10.48 -4.49
N LYS A 149 -1.27 -9.99 -3.28
CA LYS A 149 -1.65 -10.81 -2.13
C LYS A 149 -3.00 -11.51 -2.34
N THR A 150 -3.98 -10.83 -2.94
CA THR A 150 -5.25 -11.45 -3.32
C THR A 150 -5.04 -12.54 -4.36
N TYR A 151 -4.28 -12.27 -5.44
CA TYR A 151 -4.00 -13.29 -6.46
C TYR A 151 -3.22 -14.49 -5.94
N GLU A 152 -2.28 -14.29 -5.01
CA GLU A 152 -1.60 -15.39 -4.34
C GLU A 152 -2.58 -16.22 -3.52
N ALA A 153 -3.44 -15.58 -2.72
CA ALA A 153 -4.43 -16.28 -1.90
C ALA A 153 -5.39 -17.12 -2.76
N ASP A 154 -5.90 -16.55 -3.86
CA ASP A 154 -6.78 -17.25 -4.80
C ASP A 154 -6.06 -18.46 -5.43
N ALA A 155 -4.79 -18.32 -5.81
CA ALA A 155 -4.01 -19.41 -6.39
C ALA A 155 -3.72 -20.53 -5.37
N VAL A 156 -3.46 -20.17 -4.11
CA VAL A 156 -3.27 -21.16 -3.01
C VAL A 156 -4.57 -21.91 -2.73
N GLU A 157 -5.72 -21.23 -2.74
CA GLU A 157 -7.03 -21.87 -2.56
C GLU A 157 -7.33 -22.89 -3.67
N VAL A 158 -7.05 -22.53 -4.93
CA VAL A 158 -7.19 -23.46 -6.07
C VAL A 158 -6.29 -24.69 -5.87
N LEU A 159 -5.04 -24.49 -5.47
CA LEU A 159 -4.11 -25.59 -5.22
C LEU A 159 -4.62 -26.53 -4.11
N GLU A 160 -5.16 -25.98 -3.01
CA GLU A 160 -5.73 -26.76 -1.91
C GLU A 160 -6.98 -27.56 -2.35
N GLN A 161 -7.83 -27.00 -3.20
CA GLN A 161 -8.97 -27.72 -3.78
C GLN A 161 -8.52 -28.89 -4.68
N VAL A 162 -7.44 -28.71 -5.46
CA VAL A 162 -6.88 -29.79 -6.29
C VAL A 162 -6.27 -30.90 -5.42
N GLU A 163 -5.55 -30.54 -4.35
CA GLU A 163 -4.95 -31.52 -3.43
C GLU A 163 -6.00 -32.29 -2.62
N THR A 164 -7.13 -31.68 -2.25
CA THR A 164 -8.20 -32.32 -1.48
C THR A 164 -9.14 -33.20 -2.31
N THR A 165 -9.38 -32.86 -3.58
CA THR A 165 -10.18 -33.68 -4.51
C THR A 165 -9.42 -34.87 -5.08
N GLY A 166 -8.09 -34.84 -5.04
CA GLY A 166 -7.21 -35.92 -5.46
C GLY A 166 -7.17 -37.09 -4.46
N THR A 167 -8.17 -37.97 -4.47
CA THR A 167 -7.98 -39.32 -3.92
C THR A 167 -6.98 -40.08 -4.79
N VAL A 168 -5.68 -40.06 -4.44
CA VAL A 168 -4.84 -41.23 -4.11
C VAL A 168 -3.39 -40.76 -3.85
N PRO A 169 -3.04 -40.36 -2.61
CA PRO A 169 -1.66 -39.99 -2.25
C PRO A 169 -0.64 -41.12 -2.48
N MET A 170 -1.08 -42.38 -2.31
CA MET A 170 -0.21 -43.55 -2.30
C MET A 170 0.21 -44.03 -3.71
N ILE A 171 -0.64 -43.82 -4.73
CA ILE A 171 -0.34 -44.16 -6.12
C ILE A 171 0.47 -43.03 -6.78
N PHE A 172 0.33 -41.79 -6.31
CA PHE A 172 1.03 -40.61 -6.84
C PHE A 172 2.55 -40.64 -6.66
N GLU A 173 3.05 -41.08 -5.50
CA GLU A 173 4.49 -41.27 -5.28
C GLU A 173 5.08 -42.36 -6.19
N TRP A 174 4.32 -43.42 -6.43
CA TRP A 174 4.71 -44.48 -7.37
C TRP A 174 4.73 -43.96 -8.81
N ILE A 175 3.68 -43.27 -9.27
CA ILE A 175 3.55 -42.75 -10.63
C ILE A 175 4.56 -41.63 -10.94
N GLY A 176 4.90 -40.76 -9.99
CA GLY A 176 5.94 -39.75 -10.18
C GLY A 176 7.32 -40.36 -10.50
N ARG A 177 7.60 -41.58 -10.03
CA ARG A 177 8.79 -42.36 -10.39
C ARG A 177 8.70 -42.97 -11.79
N PHE A 178 7.48 -43.19 -12.30
CA PHE A 178 7.19 -43.71 -13.65
C PHE A 178 7.07 -42.62 -14.73
N GLU A 179 7.10 -41.33 -14.41
CA GLU A 179 6.97 -40.26 -15.42
C GLU A 179 8.07 -40.35 -16.50
N LYS A 180 9.29 -40.76 -16.12
CA LYS A 180 10.39 -41.04 -17.07
C LYS A 180 10.20 -42.32 -17.89
N ASN A 181 9.27 -43.18 -17.47
CA ASN A 181 9.08 -44.55 -17.94
C ASN A 181 7.60 -44.85 -18.32
N ALA A 182 6.76 -43.85 -18.58
CA ALA A 182 5.35 -44.06 -18.93
C ALA A 182 5.23 -44.95 -20.19
N ALA A 183 6.18 -44.80 -21.12
CA ALA A 183 6.33 -45.69 -22.27
C ALA A 183 6.58 -47.15 -21.86
N PHE A 184 7.40 -47.43 -20.84
CA PHE A 184 7.65 -48.79 -20.35
C PHE A 184 6.42 -49.42 -19.69
N VAL A 185 5.60 -48.65 -18.97
CA VAL A 185 4.36 -49.16 -18.36
C VAL A 185 3.34 -49.51 -19.44
N ILE A 186 3.19 -48.63 -20.44
CA ILE A 186 2.30 -48.86 -21.59
C ILE A 186 2.80 -50.07 -22.41
N LEU A 187 4.10 -50.14 -22.71
CA LEU A 187 4.70 -51.27 -23.42
C LEU A 187 4.58 -52.58 -22.62
N GLY A 188 4.70 -52.54 -21.30
CA GLY A 188 4.51 -53.70 -20.43
C GLY A 188 3.07 -54.19 -20.41
N ALA A 189 2.09 -53.27 -20.35
CA ALA A 189 0.67 -53.62 -20.44
C ALA A 189 0.30 -54.19 -21.82
N ILE A 190 0.83 -53.60 -22.89
CA ILE A 190 0.68 -54.12 -24.26
C ILE A 190 1.32 -55.51 -24.37
N GLY A 191 2.52 -55.69 -23.82
CA GLY A 191 3.22 -56.99 -23.79
C GLY A 191 2.43 -58.08 -23.07
N LEU A 192 1.85 -57.78 -21.90
CA LEU A 192 1.01 -58.71 -21.15
C LEU A 192 -0.30 -59.04 -21.88
N PHE A 193 -0.88 -58.08 -22.59
CA PHE A 193 -2.06 -58.31 -23.42
C PHE A 193 -1.75 -59.29 -24.56
N PHE A 194 -0.66 -59.09 -25.30
CA PHE A 194 -0.23 -60.01 -26.35
C PHE A 194 0.21 -61.38 -25.81
N PHE A 195 0.85 -61.42 -24.65
CA PHE A 195 1.22 -62.68 -23.98
C PHE A 195 -0.02 -63.50 -23.56
N GLY A 196 -1.08 -62.83 -23.10
CA GLY A 196 -2.35 -63.46 -22.77
C GLY A 196 -3.08 -64.06 -23.99
N ILE A 197 -2.96 -63.42 -25.16
CA ILE A 197 -3.47 -63.95 -26.44
C ILE A 197 -2.66 -65.17 -26.87
N PHE A 198 -1.33 -65.14 -26.71
CA PHE A 198 -0.44 -66.22 -27.14
C PHE A 198 -0.71 -67.54 -26.40
N LEU A 199 -1.01 -67.49 -25.10
CA LEU A 199 -1.27 -68.68 -24.27
C LEU A 199 -2.68 -69.30 -24.45
N GLY A 200 -3.54 -68.76 -25.30
CA GLY A 200 -4.94 -69.18 -25.44
C GLY A 200 -5.29 -69.97 -26.71
N THR A 201 -4.30 -70.45 -27.46
CA THR A 201 -4.51 -71.05 -28.79
C THR A 201 -4.46 -72.57 -28.75
N GLU A 202 -5.50 -73.25 -28.27
CA GLU A 202 -5.56 -74.72 -28.41
C GLU A 202 -6.94 -75.37 -28.64
N ASP A 203 -8.09 -74.66 -28.63
CA ASP A 203 -9.41 -75.28 -28.93
C ASP A 203 -10.41 -74.37 -29.67
N ASP A 204 -11.08 -74.85 -30.73
CA ASP A 204 -11.88 -74.07 -31.71
C ASP A 204 -13.29 -73.59 -31.26
N GLY A 205 -13.41 -72.98 -30.08
CA GLY A 205 -14.70 -72.54 -29.50
C GLY A 205 -14.91 -71.03 -29.39
N LEU A 206 -16.18 -70.60 -29.33
CA LEU A 206 -16.64 -69.22 -29.05
C LEU A 206 -16.07 -68.65 -27.72
N LEU A 207 -15.64 -69.54 -26.81
CA LEU A 207 -14.94 -69.23 -25.56
C LEU A 207 -13.57 -68.53 -25.77
N ASN A 208 -12.89 -68.76 -26.89
CA ASN A 208 -11.60 -68.12 -27.20
C ASN A 208 -11.71 -66.62 -27.47
N ILE A 209 -12.88 -66.11 -27.83
CA ILE A 209 -13.10 -64.67 -28.04
C ILE A 209 -13.44 -63.97 -26.72
N ILE A 210 -14.20 -64.63 -25.84
CA ILE A 210 -14.68 -64.04 -24.59
C ILE A 210 -13.57 -63.95 -23.54
N TYR A 211 -12.76 -65.00 -23.41
CA TYR A 211 -11.70 -65.10 -22.42
C TYR A 211 -10.62 -63.98 -22.48
N PRO A 212 -10.08 -63.59 -23.66
CA PRO A 212 -9.12 -62.48 -23.74
C PRO A 212 -9.75 -61.13 -23.41
N ILE A 213 -11.03 -60.91 -23.71
CA ILE A 213 -11.73 -59.66 -23.35
C ILE A 213 -11.84 -59.53 -21.83
N ILE A 214 -12.22 -60.61 -21.14
CA ILE A 214 -12.30 -60.64 -19.67
C ILE A 214 -10.92 -60.42 -19.05
N ARG A 215 -9.87 -61.04 -19.60
CA ARG A 215 -8.50 -60.84 -19.13
C ARG A 215 -7.93 -59.45 -19.43
N ALA A 216 -8.36 -58.81 -20.51
CA ALA A 216 -7.90 -57.48 -20.91
C ALA A 216 -8.59 -56.34 -20.16
N ALA A 217 -9.85 -56.52 -19.74
CA ALA A 217 -10.64 -55.53 -19.01
C ALA A 217 -9.90 -54.87 -17.81
N PRO A 218 -9.23 -55.62 -16.89
CA PRO A 218 -8.48 -55.00 -15.79
C PRO A 218 -7.29 -54.16 -16.27
N PHE A 219 -6.61 -54.55 -17.36
CA PHE A 219 -5.52 -53.78 -17.93
C PHE A 219 -6.01 -52.48 -18.58
N VAL A 220 -7.16 -52.51 -19.26
CA VAL A 220 -7.78 -51.30 -19.83
C VAL A 220 -8.24 -50.35 -18.71
N MET A 221 -8.86 -50.87 -17.64
CA MET A 221 -9.21 -50.05 -16.48
C MET A 221 -7.97 -49.46 -15.79
N LEU A 222 -6.91 -50.25 -15.62
CA LEU A 222 -5.65 -49.78 -15.04
C LEU A 222 -5.00 -48.70 -15.91
N ALA A 223 -4.97 -48.88 -17.23
CA ALA A 223 -4.46 -47.87 -18.16
C ALA A 223 -5.28 -46.57 -18.10
N GLY A 224 -6.61 -46.68 -18.02
CA GLY A 224 -7.49 -45.52 -17.83
C GLY A 224 -7.21 -44.77 -16.53
N LEU A 225 -7.04 -45.50 -15.42
CA LEU A 225 -6.67 -44.91 -14.12
C LEU A 225 -5.31 -44.21 -14.20
N ILE A 226 -4.30 -44.83 -14.83
CA ILE A 226 -2.98 -44.23 -15.02
C ILE A 226 -3.09 -42.92 -15.81
N LEU A 227 -3.87 -42.88 -16.91
CA LEU A 227 -4.06 -41.66 -17.69
C LEU A 227 -4.72 -40.54 -16.88
N VAL A 228 -5.72 -40.86 -16.06
CA VAL A 228 -6.37 -39.90 -15.15
C VAL A 228 -5.36 -39.38 -14.12
N CYS A 229 -4.56 -40.26 -13.50
CA CYS A 229 -3.52 -39.86 -12.56
C CYS A 229 -2.43 -38.99 -13.19
N VAL A 230 -1.96 -39.32 -14.40
CA VAL A 230 -0.96 -38.52 -15.13
C VAL A 230 -1.51 -37.15 -15.49
N LYS A 231 -2.76 -37.07 -15.94
CA LYS A 231 -3.42 -35.78 -16.20
C LYS A 231 -3.49 -34.94 -14.92
N HIS A 232 -3.99 -35.52 -13.83
CA HIS A 232 -4.10 -34.82 -12.54
C HIS A 232 -2.73 -34.37 -12.01
N TYR A 233 -1.67 -35.17 -12.18
CA TYR A 233 -0.31 -34.82 -11.79
C TYR A 233 0.21 -33.60 -12.57
N ARG A 234 -0.04 -33.58 -13.88
CA ARG A 234 0.35 -32.44 -14.74
C ARG A 234 -0.40 -31.16 -14.33
N ASP A 235 -1.69 -31.28 -14.08
CA ASP A 235 -2.52 -30.15 -13.66
C ASP A 235 -2.03 -29.59 -12.30
N LEU A 236 -1.72 -30.47 -11.34
CA LEU A 236 -1.14 -30.08 -10.05
C LEU A 236 0.22 -29.36 -10.20
N HIS A 237 1.09 -29.83 -11.08
CA HIS A 237 2.38 -29.18 -11.34
C HIS A 237 2.23 -27.81 -12.00
N ALA A 238 1.27 -27.67 -12.92
CA ALA A 238 0.96 -26.39 -13.52
C ALA A 238 0.47 -25.39 -12.47
N GLU A 239 -0.44 -25.79 -11.57
CA GLU A 239 -0.92 -24.94 -10.47
C GLU A 239 0.20 -24.57 -9.48
N LYS A 240 1.07 -25.52 -9.11
CA LYS A 240 2.24 -25.24 -8.25
C LYS A 240 3.19 -24.22 -8.88
N ALA A 241 3.36 -24.25 -10.19
CA ALA A 241 4.15 -23.26 -10.91
C ALA A 241 3.49 -21.88 -10.87
N ILE A 242 2.16 -21.79 -11.02
CA ILE A 242 1.38 -20.55 -10.91
C ILE A 242 1.53 -19.94 -9.51
N VAL A 243 1.30 -20.73 -8.45
CA VAL A 243 1.44 -20.26 -7.06
C VAL A 243 2.85 -19.72 -6.81
N LYS A 244 3.90 -20.43 -7.26
CA LYS A 244 5.29 -19.99 -7.10
C LYS A 244 5.57 -18.66 -7.80
N ASP A 245 5.00 -18.45 -8.98
CA ASP A 245 5.12 -17.19 -9.72
C ASP A 245 4.42 -16.05 -8.97
N ARG A 246 3.17 -16.25 -8.51
CA ARG A 246 2.43 -15.26 -7.72
C ARG A 246 3.11 -14.90 -6.40
N THR A 247 3.65 -15.87 -5.68
CA THR A 247 4.45 -15.61 -4.47
C THR A 247 5.70 -14.77 -4.80
N THR A 248 6.31 -14.98 -5.98
CA THR A 248 7.47 -14.17 -6.42
C THR A 248 7.06 -12.75 -6.77
N GLU A 249 5.91 -12.56 -7.44
CA GLU A 249 5.32 -11.24 -7.69
C GLU A 249 5.00 -10.49 -6.40
N LEU A 250 4.38 -11.17 -5.41
CA LEU A 250 4.10 -10.56 -4.11
C LEU A 250 5.39 -10.09 -3.43
N LYS A 251 6.43 -10.93 -3.40
CA LYS A 251 7.73 -10.55 -2.83
C LYS A 251 8.33 -9.32 -3.52
N ARG A 252 8.21 -9.22 -4.85
CA ARG A 252 8.66 -8.03 -5.60
C ARG A 252 7.87 -6.79 -5.20
N ALA A 253 6.54 -6.90 -5.11
CA ALA A 253 5.67 -5.80 -4.71
C ALA A 253 5.95 -5.32 -3.28
N THR A 254 6.11 -6.24 -2.33
CA THR A 254 6.48 -5.93 -0.94
C THR A 254 7.85 -5.23 -0.87
N ASN A 255 8.87 -5.74 -1.57
CA ASN A 255 10.19 -5.11 -1.62
C ASN A 255 10.14 -3.69 -2.23
N GLN A 256 9.37 -3.51 -3.31
CA GLN A 256 9.17 -2.18 -3.92
C GLN A 256 8.51 -1.21 -2.94
N LYS A 257 7.51 -1.66 -2.17
CA LYS A 257 6.88 -0.86 -1.12
C LYS A 257 7.89 -0.45 -0.04
N GLU A 258 8.71 -1.38 0.45
CA GLU A 258 9.75 -1.13 1.46
C GLU A 258 10.79 -0.10 0.99
N ILE A 259 11.27 -0.23 -0.26
CA ILE A 259 12.23 0.72 -0.85
C ILE A 259 11.65 2.15 -0.87
N VAL A 260 10.38 2.31 -1.28
CA VAL A 260 9.74 3.62 -1.31
C VAL A 260 9.54 4.16 0.11
N TRP A 261 9.18 3.31 1.07
CA TRP A 261 9.04 3.69 2.48
C TRP A 261 10.36 4.20 3.07
N ASP A 262 11.47 3.51 2.81
CA ASP A 262 12.80 3.93 3.25
C ASP A 262 13.18 5.29 2.67
N GLU A 263 12.83 5.53 1.39
CA GLU A 263 13.03 6.83 0.76
C GLU A 263 12.19 7.93 1.44
N ILE A 264 10.93 7.65 1.78
CA ILE A 264 10.06 8.56 2.56
C ILE A 264 10.72 8.89 3.90
N CYS A 265 11.14 7.88 4.68
CA CYS A 265 11.77 8.10 5.98
C CYS A 265 13.06 8.91 5.88
N LYS A 266 13.87 8.68 4.83
CA LYS A 266 15.10 9.46 4.58
C LYS A 266 14.77 10.91 4.23
N ASN A 267 13.81 11.16 3.34
CA ASN A 267 13.44 12.52 2.95
C ASN A 267 12.72 13.27 4.08
N TYR A 268 11.92 12.59 4.90
CA TYR A 268 11.27 13.17 6.06
C TYR A 268 12.27 13.62 7.13
N ARG A 269 13.30 12.82 7.40
CA ARG A 269 14.40 13.23 8.30
C ARG A 269 15.07 14.52 7.82
N GLN A 270 15.32 14.63 6.52
CA GLN A 270 15.88 15.84 5.91
C GLN A 270 14.89 17.03 5.99
N LEU A 271 13.60 16.81 5.72
CA LEU A 271 12.57 17.84 5.86
C LEU A 271 12.55 18.42 7.28
N ARG A 272 12.64 17.56 8.31
CA ARG A 272 12.72 18.00 9.71
C ARG A 272 13.96 18.83 10.03
N THR A 273 15.06 18.67 9.30
CA THR A 273 16.26 19.48 9.53
C THR A 273 16.16 20.89 8.96
N ILE A 274 15.33 21.07 7.92
CA ILE A 274 15.13 22.34 7.23
C ILE A 274 13.83 23.04 7.63
N ASP A 275 13.02 22.44 8.52
CA ASP A 275 11.77 23.02 9.01
C ASP A 275 12.08 24.26 9.86
N PRO A 276 11.64 25.46 9.43
CA PRO A 276 11.82 26.71 10.17
C PRO A 276 11.19 26.68 11.58
N GLU A 277 10.26 25.75 11.84
CA GLU A 277 9.48 25.72 13.08
C GLU A 277 9.77 24.51 13.97
N ARG A 278 10.93 23.89 13.77
CA ARG A 278 11.35 22.68 14.48
C ARG A 278 11.26 22.77 16.02
N GLY A 279 11.17 23.98 16.60
CA GLY A 279 11.04 24.22 18.04
C GLY A 279 9.75 24.89 18.53
N VAL A 280 8.77 25.21 17.68
CA VAL A 280 7.58 26.01 18.09
C VAL A 280 6.32 25.14 18.26
N LEU A 281 6.35 23.89 17.81
CA LEU A 281 5.21 22.96 17.84
C LEU A 281 5.47 21.68 18.67
N SER A 282 6.43 21.73 19.60
CA SER A 282 6.63 20.69 20.62
C SER A 282 5.62 20.82 21.75
#